data_AF-A0A3D4S7X9-F1
#
_entry.id   AF-A0A3D4S7X9-F1
#
_cell.length_a   1.000
_cell.length_b   1.000
_cell.length_c   1.000
_cell.angle_alpha   90.00
_cell.angle_beta   90.00
_cell.angle_gamma   90.00
#
_symmetry.space_group_name_H-M   'P 1'
#
loop_
_entity.id
_entity.type
_entity.pdbx_description
1 polymer ?
#
loop_
_entity_poly.entity_id
_entity_poly.type
_entity_poly.pdbx_seq_one_letter_code
_entity_poly.pdbx_strand_id
1 'polypeptide(L)'
;MINIKGQKVRFRNGRVYTVKNQSGNSVTLIGEDGNEQTCQYSVMFSSGSWTLLDGELHERVKADALALQNAEKEDKEKTEAEIKAKAEMRKINELKDGDVNKWNISCEYGNVKVAGYFEYKKMYGTVAKKIYEDGCEYLGFKRNKASIFDRQRLLYARECSPEGYSVWMIPHSDLNGETNSQWLNFVDILKGQIVQYSTEGNWYPGDTDDVRIVFVKQKDGEYVFIGVYQRQDVMDNYPAKGYRKEVFSLLEKDYR
;
A
#
# COMPACT_ATOMS: atom_id res chain seq x y z
N MET A 1 5.57 -34.19 8.94
CA MET A 1 4.38 -34.74 9.60
C MET A 1 4.67 -36.09 10.21
N ILE A 2 4.53 -36.20 11.52
CA ILE A 2 4.72 -37.46 12.25
C ILE A 2 3.49 -38.34 12.07
N ASN A 3 3.71 -39.62 11.76
CA ASN A 3 2.63 -40.61 11.66
C ASN A 3 2.15 -40.99 13.06
N ILE A 4 0.89 -40.69 13.35
CA ILE A 4 0.23 -40.97 14.63
C ILE A 4 -0.91 -41.98 14.47
N LYS A 5 -0.99 -42.69 13.33
CA LYS A 5 -2.01 -43.73 13.12
C LYS A 5 -1.93 -44.81 14.20
N GLY A 6 -3.09 -45.16 14.75
CA GLY A 6 -3.21 -46.11 15.87
C GLY A 6 -2.93 -45.52 17.25
N GLN A 7 -2.47 -44.27 17.36
CA GLN A 7 -2.23 -43.62 18.64
C GLN A 7 -3.54 -43.17 19.31
N LYS A 8 -3.50 -43.07 20.65
CA LYS A 8 -4.60 -42.53 21.43
C LYS A 8 -4.38 -41.05 21.74
N VAL A 9 -5.39 -40.24 21.49
CA VAL A 9 -5.41 -38.80 21.76
C VAL A 9 -6.53 -38.49 22.73
N ARG A 10 -6.29 -37.55 23.64
CA ARG A 10 -7.28 -37.02 24.58
C ARG A 10 -7.67 -35.62 24.14
N PHE A 11 -8.96 -35.37 24.03
CA PHE A 11 -9.49 -34.03 23.84
C PHE A 11 -9.58 -33.29 25.18
N ARG A 12 -9.56 -31.95 25.17
CA ARG A 12 -9.64 -31.11 26.38
C ARG A 12 -10.82 -31.41 27.33
N ASN A 13 -11.91 -32.00 26.82
CA ASN A 13 -13.06 -32.42 27.63
C ASN A 13 -12.86 -33.80 28.31
N GLY A 14 -11.67 -34.39 28.20
CA GLY A 14 -11.32 -35.69 28.79
C GLY A 14 -11.60 -36.90 27.91
N ARG A 15 -12.37 -36.77 26.82
CA ARG A 15 -12.68 -37.92 25.93
C ARG A 15 -11.43 -38.40 25.19
N VAL A 16 -11.30 -39.71 25.08
CA VAL A 16 -10.20 -40.37 24.38
C VAL A 16 -10.68 -40.88 23.03
N TYR A 17 -9.85 -40.69 22.01
CA TYR A 17 -10.08 -41.14 20.66
C TYR A 17 -8.87 -41.92 20.16
N THR A 18 -9.10 -42.81 19.21
CA THR A 18 -8.01 -43.50 18.50
C THR A 18 -7.86 -42.90 17.11
N VAL A 19 -6.63 -42.65 16.68
CA VAL A 19 -6.35 -42.18 15.32
C VAL A 19 -6.57 -43.35 14.35
N LYS A 20 -7.69 -43.34 13.63
CA LYS A 20 -8.06 -44.36 12.65
C LYS A 20 -7.24 -44.22 11.37
N ASN A 21 -7.10 -43.00 10.87
CA ASN A 21 -6.39 -42.71 9.63
C ASN A 21 -5.70 -41.35 9.67
N GLN A 22 -4.62 -41.21 8.90
CA GLN A 22 -3.93 -39.95 8.68
C GLN A 22 -3.54 -39.86 7.19
N SER A 23 -4.01 -38.82 6.52
CA SER A 23 -3.76 -38.59 5.09
C SER A 23 -3.48 -37.11 4.86
N GLY A 24 -2.24 -36.78 4.49
CA GLY A 24 -1.77 -35.39 4.47
C GLY A 24 -2.00 -34.72 5.81
N ASN A 25 -2.55 -33.50 5.81
CA ASN A 25 -2.91 -32.74 7.01
C ASN A 25 -4.24 -33.20 7.66
N SER A 26 -4.90 -34.23 7.15
CA SER A 26 -6.18 -34.71 7.69
C SER A 26 -5.97 -35.92 8.62
N VAL A 27 -6.51 -35.83 9.84
CA VAL A 27 -6.50 -36.90 10.86
C VAL A 27 -7.92 -37.32 11.16
N THR A 28 -8.26 -38.58 10.90
CA THR A 28 -9.55 -39.16 11.26
C THR A 28 -9.42 -39.89 12.58
N LEU A 29 -10.24 -39.49 13.54
CA LEU A 29 -10.33 -40.01 14.90
C LEU A 29 -11.61 -40.84 15.05
N ILE A 30 -11.55 -41.96 15.75
CA ILE A 30 -12.72 -42.75 16.13
C ILE A 30 -12.87 -42.76 17.67
N GLY A 31 -14.05 -42.38 18.14
CA GLY A 31 -14.41 -42.41 19.57
C GLY A 31 -14.81 -43.81 20.04
N GLU A 32 -14.91 -43.98 21.35
CA GLU A 32 -15.40 -45.24 21.95
C GLU A 32 -16.88 -45.52 21.60
N ASP A 33 -17.64 -44.48 21.26
CA ASP A 33 -19.01 -44.55 20.75
C ASP A 33 -19.08 -44.94 19.25
N GLY A 34 -17.93 -45.17 18.61
CA GLY A 34 -17.83 -45.49 17.19
C GLY A 34 -17.97 -44.29 16.26
N ASN A 35 -18.19 -43.08 16.80
CA ASN A 35 -18.31 -41.88 15.99
C ASN A 35 -16.94 -41.42 15.46
N GLU A 36 -16.92 -41.07 14.18
CA GLU A 36 -15.72 -40.55 13.51
C GLU A 36 -15.76 -39.03 13.40
N GLN A 37 -14.59 -38.41 13.60
CA GLN A 37 -14.39 -37.00 13.31
C GLN A 37 -13.07 -36.80 12.60
N THR A 38 -13.03 -35.82 11.70
CA THR A 38 -11.82 -35.47 10.95
C THR A 38 -11.34 -34.09 11.39
N CYS A 39 -10.09 -34.01 11.80
CA CYS A 39 -9.42 -32.80 12.25
C CYS A 39 -8.20 -32.51 11.38
N GLN A 40 -7.79 -31.24 11.29
CA GLN A 40 -6.52 -30.88 10.67
C GLN A 40 -5.38 -31.10 11.67
N TYR A 41 -4.35 -31.87 11.30
CA TYR A 41 -3.21 -32.24 12.15
C TYR A 41 -2.52 -31.00 12.74
N SER A 42 -2.21 -30.02 11.89
CA SER A 42 -1.53 -28.77 12.31
C SER A 42 -2.36 -28.01 13.36
N VAL A 43 -3.67 -27.87 13.16
CA VAL A 43 -4.59 -27.16 14.07
C VAL A 43 -4.85 -27.94 15.37
N MET A 44 -4.97 -29.26 15.25
CA MET A 44 -5.30 -30.17 16.36
C MET A 44 -4.29 -30.05 17.50
N PHE A 45 -2.99 -30.10 17.18
CA PHE A 45 -1.93 -30.10 18.18
C PHE A 45 -1.35 -28.72 18.50
N SER A 46 -1.43 -27.75 17.57
CA SER A 46 -1.02 -26.36 17.86
C SER A 46 -1.97 -25.65 18.83
N SER A 47 -3.28 -25.95 18.76
CA SER A 47 -4.29 -25.33 19.63
C SER A 47 -4.23 -25.76 21.09
N GLY A 48 -3.44 -26.78 21.42
CA GLY A 48 -3.40 -27.39 22.75
C GLY A 48 -4.69 -28.10 23.17
N SER A 49 -5.68 -28.21 22.27
CA SER A 49 -6.97 -28.84 22.57
C SER A 49 -6.88 -30.37 22.61
N TRP A 50 -5.79 -30.93 22.09
CA TRP A 50 -5.55 -32.35 21.94
C TRP A 50 -4.19 -32.74 22.47
N THR A 51 -4.15 -33.83 23.23
CA THR A 51 -2.92 -34.34 23.86
C THR A 51 -2.77 -35.82 23.52
N LEU A 52 -1.60 -36.22 22.99
CA LEU A 52 -1.28 -37.64 22.83
C LEU A 52 -1.01 -38.24 24.21
N LEU A 53 -1.47 -39.47 24.44
CA LEU A 53 -1.24 -40.13 25.73
C LEU A 53 0.24 -40.51 25.92
N ASP A 54 0.98 -40.71 24.84
CA ASP A 54 2.44 -40.80 24.83
C ASP A 54 3.03 -39.38 24.90
N GLY A 55 3.64 -39.04 26.04
CA GLY A 55 4.16 -37.70 26.29
C GLY A 55 5.39 -37.33 25.46
N GLU A 56 6.29 -38.28 25.16
CA GLU A 56 7.47 -38.00 24.33
C GLU A 56 7.05 -37.80 22.88
N LEU A 57 6.14 -38.65 22.39
CA LEU A 57 5.55 -38.49 21.07
C LEU A 57 4.72 -37.21 20.98
N HIS A 58 4.03 -36.82 22.06
CA HIS A 58 3.22 -35.60 22.09
C HIS A 58 4.06 -34.35 21.81
N GLU A 59 5.18 -34.17 22.50
CA GLU A 59 6.03 -33.00 22.31
C GLU A 59 6.61 -32.93 20.89
N ARG A 60 7.01 -34.08 20.34
CA ARG A 60 7.47 -34.16 18.94
C ARG A 60 6.38 -33.78 17.94
N VAL A 61 5.16 -34.28 18.15
CA VAL A 61 3.99 -33.99 17.31
C VAL A 61 3.58 -32.53 17.40
N LYS A 62 3.63 -31.94 18.60
CA LYS A 62 3.34 -30.53 18.82
C LYS A 62 4.34 -29.63 18.08
N ALA A 63 5.63 -29.95 18.13
CA ALA A 63 6.66 -29.21 17.41
C ALA A 63 6.49 -29.32 15.88
N ASP A 64 6.23 -30.52 15.36
CA ASP A 64 5.97 -30.76 13.93
C ASP A 64 4.68 -30.08 13.46
N ALA A 65 3.60 -30.09 14.25
CA ALA A 65 2.36 -29.39 13.95
C ALA A 65 2.51 -27.86 13.92
N LEU A 66 3.28 -27.30 14.86
CA LEU A 66 3.59 -25.86 14.88
C LEU A 66 4.45 -25.45 13.67
N ALA A 67 5.46 -26.25 13.32
CA ALA A 67 6.28 -26.00 12.14
C ALA A 67 5.44 -26.01 10.85
N LEU A 68 4.51 -26.97 10.72
CA LEU A 68 3.59 -27.03 9.59
C LEU A 68 2.67 -25.80 9.53
N GLN A 69 2.08 -25.38 10.65
CA GLN A 69 1.21 -24.21 10.69
C GLN A 69 1.96 -22.92 10.31
N ASN A 70 3.20 -22.76 10.77
CA ASN A 70 4.03 -21.61 10.41
C ASN A 70 4.37 -21.62 8.92
N ALA A 71 4.74 -22.78 8.36
CA ALA A 71 4.99 -22.92 6.92
C ALA A 71 3.74 -22.64 6.07
N GLU A 72 2.57 -23.12 6.48
CA GLU A 72 1.28 -22.82 5.81
C GLU A 72 0.96 -21.31 5.85
N LYS A 73 1.25 -20.65 6.97
CA LYS A 73 1.06 -19.20 7.11
C LYS A 73 2.02 -18.42 6.22
N GLU A 74 3.30 -18.77 6.21
CA GLU A 74 4.32 -18.14 5.37
C GLU A 74 4.01 -18.30 3.88
N ASP A 75 3.59 -19.49 3.45
CA ASP A 75 3.22 -19.76 2.04
C ASP A 75 1.99 -18.95 1.61
N LYS A 76 1.00 -18.82 2.51
CA LYS A 76 -0.18 -17.99 2.27
C LYS A 76 0.19 -16.52 2.16
N GLU A 77 0.98 -15.99 3.10
CA GLU A 77 1.43 -14.59 3.09
C GLU A 77 2.26 -14.28 1.83
N LYS A 78 3.12 -15.21 1.42
CA LYS A 78 3.88 -15.11 0.17
C LYS A 78 2.96 -15.08 -1.05
N THR A 79 1.99 -15.98 -1.11
CA THR A 79 1.01 -16.04 -2.21
C THR A 79 0.19 -14.74 -2.30
N GLU A 80 -0.28 -14.22 -1.16
CA GLU A 80 -1.00 -12.95 -1.10
C GLU A 80 -0.13 -11.77 -1.54
N ALA A 81 1.13 -11.73 -1.12
CA ALA A 81 2.10 -10.72 -1.54
C ALA A 81 2.36 -10.78 -3.06
N GLU A 82 2.50 -11.98 -3.64
CA GLU A 82 2.68 -12.17 -5.09
C GLU A 82 1.45 -11.72 -5.89
N ILE A 83 0.24 -12.04 -5.41
CA ILE A 83 -1.01 -11.58 -6.03
C ILE A 83 -1.08 -10.05 -6.01
N LYS A 84 -0.76 -9.43 -4.86
CA LYS A 84 -0.75 -7.98 -4.70
C LYS A 84 0.27 -7.31 -5.62
N ALA A 85 1.49 -7.83 -5.68
CA ALA A 85 2.54 -7.33 -6.56
C ALA A 85 2.14 -7.42 -8.04
N LYS A 86 1.53 -8.54 -8.47
CA LYS A 86 1.00 -8.69 -9.83
C LYS A 86 -0.11 -7.67 -10.15
N ALA A 87 -1.02 -7.44 -9.20
CA ALA A 87 -2.08 -6.45 -9.37
C ALA A 87 -1.54 -5.02 -9.46
N GLU A 88 -0.51 -4.67 -8.68
CA GLU A 88 0.15 -3.37 -8.77
C GLU A 88 0.93 -3.20 -10.08
N MET A 89 1.67 -4.22 -10.52
CA MET A 89 2.34 -4.22 -11.83
C MET A 89 1.35 -4.04 -12.97
N ARG A 90 0.18 -4.67 -12.90
CA ARG A 90 -0.89 -4.48 -13.90
C ARG A 90 -1.32 -3.02 -13.98
N LYS A 91 -1.58 -2.37 -12.84
CA LYS A 91 -1.95 -0.93 -12.81
C LYS A 91 -0.85 -0.03 -13.37
N ILE A 92 0.42 -0.34 -13.08
CA ILE A 92 1.57 0.37 -13.64
C ILE A 92 1.58 0.28 -15.17
N ASN A 93 1.35 -0.91 -15.71
CA ASN A 93 1.31 -1.13 -17.15
C ASN A 93 0.10 -0.45 -17.80
N GLU A 94 -1.09 -0.54 -17.21
CA GLU A 94 -2.29 0.15 -17.69
C GLU A 94 -2.04 1.67 -17.83
N LEU A 95 -1.36 2.31 -16.85
CA LEU A 95 -0.99 3.72 -16.98
C LEU A 95 0.08 3.98 -18.05
N LYS A 96 1.06 3.09 -18.20
CA LYS A 96 2.11 3.22 -19.23
C LYS A 96 1.57 3.09 -20.65
N ASP A 97 0.60 2.21 -20.83
CA ASP A 97 -0.04 1.94 -22.12
C ASP A 97 -1.13 2.97 -22.44
N GLY A 98 -1.52 3.81 -21.47
CA GLY A 98 -2.55 4.83 -21.61
C GLY A 98 -3.98 4.30 -21.44
N ASP A 99 -4.11 3.05 -21.00
CA ASP A 99 -5.36 2.31 -20.81
C ASP A 99 -6.01 2.61 -19.44
N VAL A 100 -6.14 3.90 -19.11
CA VAL A 100 -6.75 4.35 -17.85
C VAL A 100 -7.98 5.22 -18.08
N ASN A 101 -8.97 5.06 -17.20
CA ASN A 101 -10.18 5.89 -17.20
C ASN A 101 -9.88 7.27 -16.61
N LYS A 102 -9.65 8.25 -17.49
CA LYS A 102 -9.38 9.63 -17.10
C LYS A 102 -10.62 10.30 -16.51
N TRP A 103 -10.44 11.14 -15.49
CA TRP A 103 -11.54 11.90 -14.89
C TRP A 103 -11.10 13.25 -14.33
N ASN A 104 -12.08 14.11 -14.06
CA ASN A 104 -11.89 15.36 -13.31
C ASN A 104 -12.26 15.13 -11.85
N ILE A 105 -11.53 15.78 -10.95
CA ILE A 105 -11.74 15.68 -9.50
C ILE A 105 -12.18 17.00 -8.87
N SER A 106 -12.09 18.10 -9.61
CA SER A 106 -12.46 19.44 -9.16
C SER A 106 -13.95 19.71 -9.23
N CYS A 107 -14.42 20.63 -8.39
CA CYS A 107 -15.79 21.15 -8.45
C CYS A 107 -15.90 22.52 -9.14
N GLU A 108 -14.94 23.42 -8.92
CA GLU A 108 -14.92 24.78 -9.49
C GLU A 108 -13.52 25.41 -9.42
N TYR A 109 -13.40 26.66 -9.88
CA TYR A 109 -12.15 27.42 -9.79
C TYR A 109 -11.96 28.03 -8.40
N GLY A 110 -10.73 27.99 -7.91
CA GLY A 110 -10.31 28.66 -6.68
C GLY A 110 -9.78 30.05 -7.00
N ASN A 111 -9.71 30.90 -5.98
CA ASN A 111 -9.18 32.25 -6.13
C ASN A 111 -8.33 32.63 -4.90
N VAL A 112 -7.03 32.36 -4.97
CA VAL A 112 -6.10 32.61 -3.86
C VAL A 112 -6.07 34.08 -3.45
N LYS A 113 -6.18 35.00 -4.42
CA LYS A 113 -6.17 36.44 -4.14
C LYS A 113 -7.33 36.87 -3.25
N VAL A 114 -8.49 36.23 -3.38
CA VAL A 114 -9.71 36.56 -2.61
C VAL A 114 -9.78 35.73 -1.33
N ALA A 115 -9.54 34.43 -1.44
CA ALA A 115 -9.62 33.49 -0.33
C ALA A 115 -8.48 33.73 0.67
N GLY A 116 -7.30 34.05 0.16
CA GLY A 116 -6.07 34.11 0.92
C GLY A 116 -5.47 32.75 1.21
N TYR A 117 -5.99 31.66 0.60
CA TYR A 117 -5.59 30.26 0.78
C TYR A 117 -5.84 29.39 -0.47
N PHE A 118 -5.26 28.19 -0.53
CA PHE A 118 -5.61 27.13 -1.48
C PHE A 118 -6.69 26.19 -0.90
N GLU A 119 -7.79 26.06 -1.64
CA GLU A 119 -8.98 25.29 -1.28
C GLU A 119 -8.97 23.90 -1.92
N TYR A 120 -9.29 22.89 -1.11
CA TYR A 120 -9.36 21.50 -1.53
C TYR A 120 -10.29 21.32 -2.74
N LYS A 121 -9.78 20.63 -3.78
CA LYS A 121 -10.49 20.31 -5.03
C LYS A 121 -10.89 21.51 -5.89
N LYS A 122 -10.24 22.66 -5.72
CA LYS A 122 -10.40 23.78 -6.66
C LYS A 122 -9.34 23.76 -7.76
N MET A 123 -9.72 24.23 -8.95
CA MET A 123 -8.82 24.46 -10.07
C MET A 123 -8.09 25.79 -9.91
N TYR A 124 -6.79 25.82 -10.24
CA TYR A 124 -5.95 27.01 -10.17
C TYR A 124 -5.24 27.36 -11.49
N GLY A 125 -5.60 26.69 -12.59
CA GLY A 125 -5.08 26.99 -13.92
C GLY A 125 -4.25 25.86 -14.52
N THR A 126 -3.86 26.02 -15.78
CA THR A 126 -3.09 25.02 -16.54
C THR A 126 -1.57 25.18 -16.43
N VAL A 127 -1.10 26.25 -15.78
CA VAL A 127 0.33 26.64 -15.76
C VAL A 127 0.87 26.60 -14.33
N ALA A 128 1.63 25.55 -14.00
CA ALA A 128 2.21 25.32 -12.68
C ALA A 128 2.99 26.54 -12.14
N LYS A 129 3.78 27.21 -12.98
CA LYS A 129 4.51 28.43 -12.58
C LYS A 129 3.61 29.54 -12.06
N LYS A 130 2.48 29.80 -12.75
CA LYS A 130 1.55 30.86 -12.33
C LYS A 130 0.95 30.54 -10.97
N ILE A 131 0.55 29.28 -10.75
CA ILE A 131 0.03 28.80 -9.47
C ILE A 131 1.08 28.98 -8.36
N TYR A 132 2.34 28.65 -8.65
CA TYR A 132 3.43 28.87 -7.70
C TYR A 132 3.67 30.36 -7.41
N GLU A 133 3.61 31.20 -8.43
CA GLU A 133 3.74 32.66 -8.31
C GLU A 133 2.60 33.27 -7.48
N ASP A 134 1.37 32.77 -7.62
CA ASP A 134 0.24 33.14 -6.75
C ASP A 134 0.55 32.76 -5.29
N GLY A 135 1.07 31.55 -5.05
CA GLY A 135 1.54 31.15 -3.71
C GLY A 135 2.67 32.05 -3.17
N CYS A 136 3.54 32.58 -4.04
CA CYS A 136 4.57 33.55 -3.63
C CYS A 136 3.96 34.89 -3.24
N GLU A 137 3.00 35.38 -4.01
CA GLU A 137 2.37 36.69 -3.80
C GLU A 137 1.46 36.70 -2.57
N TYR A 138 0.64 35.67 -2.40
CA TYR A 138 -0.44 35.66 -1.40
C TYR A 138 -0.12 34.83 -0.16
N LEU A 139 0.73 33.80 -0.27
CA LEU A 139 0.93 32.79 0.79
C LEU A 139 2.39 32.75 1.30
N GLY A 140 3.25 33.62 0.78
CA GLY A 140 4.64 33.75 1.24
C GLY A 140 5.59 32.66 0.76
N PHE A 141 5.29 31.97 -0.35
CA PHE A 141 6.25 31.02 -0.93
C PHE A 141 7.57 31.70 -1.36
N LYS A 142 8.67 30.93 -1.30
CA LYS A 142 10.00 31.41 -1.68
C LYS A 142 10.10 31.66 -3.19
N ARG A 143 10.02 32.94 -3.58
CA ARG A 143 10.07 33.38 -4.99
C ARG A 143 11.27 32.87 -5.79
N ASN A 144 12.42 32.64 -5.14
CA ASN A 144 13.63 32.12 -5.80
C ASN A 144 13.50 30.67 -6.32
N LYS A 145 12.42 29.96 -5.98
CA LYS A 145 12.12 28.61 -6.47
C LYS A 145 11.21 28.59 -7.71
N ALA A 146 10.66 29.73 -8.13
CA ALA A 146 9.64 29.79 -9.19
C ALA A 146 10.11 29.20 -10.53
N SER A 147 11.40 29.29 -10.86
CA SER A 147 11.98 28.73 -12.09
C SER A 147 11.96 27.19 -12.15
N ILE A 148 11.75 26.51 -11.01
CA ILE A 148 11.59 25.05 -10.95
C ILE A 148 10.23 24.62 -11.54
N PHE A 149 9.28 25.54 -11.62
CA PHE A 149 7.92 25.29 -12.13
C PHE A 149 7.74 25.74 -13.59
N ASP A 150 8.83 26.07 -14.29
CA ASP A 150 8.84 26.30 -15.73
C ASP A 150 8.52 25.02 -16.52
N ARG A 151 8.19 25.18 -17.81
CA ARG A 151 7.92 24.05 -18.71
C ARG A 151 9.11 23.07 -18.73
N GLN A 152 8.80 21.78 -18.85
CA GLN A 152 9.78 20.68 -18.96
C GLN A 152 10.70 20.51 -17.72
N ARG A 153 10.28 21.01 -16.56
CA ARG A 153 10.95 20.76 -15.27
C ARG A 153 10.30 19.60 -14.52
N LEU A 154 10.93 19.19 -13.40
CA LEU A 154 10.39 18.18 -12.48
C LEU A 154 9.12 18.63 -11.77
N LEU A 155 8.87 19.94 -11.74
CA LEU A 155 7.72 20.57 -11.08
C LEU A 155 7.58 20.19 -9.60
N TYR A 156 8.73 20.02 -8.94
CA TYR A 156 8.86 19.71 -7.53
C TYR A 156 9.98 20.54 -6.94
N ALA A 157 9.71 21.25 -5.84
CA ALA A 157 10.70 22.05 -5.14
C ALA A 157 10.54 21.92 -3.62
N ARG A 158 11.67 21.68 -2.95
CA ARG A 158 11.74 21.59 -1.48
C ARG A 158 11.76 22.96 -0.81
N GLU A 159 11.26 22.99 0.42
CA GLU A 159 11.27 24.14 1.31
C GLU A 159 10.71 25.41 0.65
N CYS A 160 9.52 25.28 0.04
CA CYS A 160 8.86 26.35 -0.68
C CYS A 160 8.04 27.27 0.23
N SER A 161 7.34 26.71 1.22
CA SER A 161 6.47 27.48 2.10
C SER A 161 7.22 28.11 3.29
N PRO A 162 6.60 29.04 4.04
CA PRO A 162 7.16 29.57 5.29
C PRO A 162 7.48 28.50 6.33
N GLU A 163 6.67 27.43 6.38
CA GLU A 163 6.82 26.27 7.27
C GLU A 163 7.90 25.30 6.77
N GLY A 164 8.42 25.51 5.56
CA GLY A 164 9.40 24.62 4.94
C GLY A 164 8.78 23.47 4.13
N TYR A 165 7.47 23.49 3.84
CA TYR A 165 6.84 22.46 3.03
C TYR A 165 7.31 22.54 1.57
N SER A 166 7.47 21.37 0.96
CA SER A 166 7.74 21.23 -0.47
C SER A 166 6.47 21.57 -1.27
N VAL A 167 6.63 22.03 -2.51
CA VAL A 167 5.50 22.14 -3.46
C VAL A 167 5.71 21.10 -4.55
N TRP A 168 4.66 20.33 -4.84
CA TRP A 168 4.67 19.29 -5.85
C TRP A 168 3.49 19.47 -6.80
N MET A 169 3.80 19.78 -8.06
CA MET A 169 2.81 19.84 -9.12
C MET A 169 2.97 18.57 -9.95
N ILE A 170 1.95 17.73 -9.97
CA ILE A 170 1.95 16.43 -10.64
C ILE A 170 1.36 16.64 -12.05
N PRO A 171 2.20 16.72 -13.10
CA PRO A 171 1.71 16.89 -14.47
C PRO A 171 1.14 15.61 -15.06
N HIS A 172 1.55 14.44 -14.56
CA HIS A 172 1.30 13.13 -15.15
C HIS A 172 0.81 12.16 -14.07
N SER A 173 -0.40 11.62 -14.24
CA SER A 173 -1.02 10.69 -13.30
C SER A 173 -2.10 9.81 -13.96
N ASP A 174 -2.66 8.88 -13.20
CA ASP A 174 -3.86 8.14 -13.57
C ASP A 174 -5.08 9.02 -13.86
N LEU A 175 -5.19 10.22 -13.25
CA LEU A 175 -6.30 11.15 -13.48
C LEU A 175 -6.36 11.64 -14.93
N ASN A 176 -5.21 11.94 -15.53
CA ASN A 176 -5.11 12.43 -16.90
C ASN A 176 -4.57 11.40 -17.90
N GLY A 177 -4.20 10.21 -17.41
CA GLY A 177 -3.63 9.12 -18.19
C GLY A 177 -2.38 9.54 -18.94
N GLU A 178 -1.58 10.42 -18.33
CA GLU A 178 -0.26 10.78 -18.83
C GLU A 178 0.81 10.17 -17.91
N THR A 179 1.95 9.84 -18.50
CA THR A 179 3.14 9.37 -17.78
C THR A 179 4.39 9.86 -18.51
N ASN A 180 5.46 10.09 -17.76
CA ASN A 180 6.79 10.25 -18.34
C ASN A 180 7.61 8.94 -18.25
N SER A 181 6.96 7.83 -17.89
CA SER A 181 7.55 6.50 -17.69
C SER A 181 8.60 6.39 -16.58
N GLN A 182 8.90 7.49 -15.88
CA GLN A 182 9.88 7.57 -14.81
C GLN A 182 9.21 7.71 -13.44
N TRP A 183 8.24 8.62 -13.31
CA TRP A 183 7.41 8.83 -12.13
C TRP A 183 5.95 8.56 -12.49
N LEU A 184 5.42 7.44 -12.00
CA LEU A 184 4.06 6.97 -12.25
C LEU A 184 3.21 7.30 -11.03
N ASN A 185 2.32 8.28 -11.15
CA ASN A 185 1.53 8.78 -10.02
C ASN A 185 0.09 8.26 -10.09
N PHE A 186 -0.40 7.72 -8.98
CA PHE A 186 -1.76 7.23 -8.81
C PHE A 186 -2.42 7.98 -7.67
N VAL A 187 -3.57 8.59 -7.93
CA VAL A 187 -4.24 9.49 -6.99
C VAL A 187 -5.58 8.91 -6.54
N ASP A 188 -5.63 8.45 -5.29
CA ASP A 188 -6.85 8.00 -4.63
C ASP A 188 -7.38 9.12 -3.71
N ILE A 189 -8.20 9.99 -4.30
CA ILE A 189 -8.82 11.11 -3.59
C ILE A 189 -9.73 10.66 -2.44
N LEU A 190 -10.43 9.53 -2.57
CA LEU A 190 -11.37 9.06 -1.55
C LEU A 190 -10.66 8.57 -0.30
N LYS A 191 -9.50 7.92 -0.48
CA LYS A 191 -8.65 7.49 0.63
C LYS A 191 -7.68 8.58 1.10
N GLY A 192 -7.61 9.72 0.41
CA GLY A 192 -6.61 10.74 0.68
C GLY A 192 -5.19 10.21 0.51
N GLN A 193 -4.94 9.43 -0.56
CA GLN A 193 -3.66 8.79 -0.79
C GLN A 193 -3.11 9.10 -2.18
N ILE A 194 -1.81 9.32 -2.27
CA ILE A 194 -1.07 9.34 -3.53
C ILE A 194 -0.03 8.22 -3.46
N VAL A 195 0.05 7.42 -4.52
CA VAL A 195 1.11 6.42 -4.69
C VAL A 195 1.95 6.80 -5.89
N GLN A 196 3.25 6.97 -5.69
CA GLN A 196 4.21 7.18 -6.76
C GLN A 196 5.06 5.93 -6.93
N TYR A 197 5.23 5.49 -8.18
CA TYR A 197 6.28 4.54 -8.53
C TYR A 197 7.36 5.25 -9.33
N SER A 198 8.61 5.09 -8.89
CA SER A 198 9.79 5.68 -9.51
C SER A 198 10.67 4.57 -10.09
N THR A 199 11.11 4.69 -11.33
CA THR A 199 12.05 3.72 -11.92
C THR A 199 13.48 3.94 -11.40
N GLU A 200 14.25 2.85 -11.32
CA GLU A 200 15.65 2.85 -10.89
C GLU A 200 16.47 3.90 -11.66
N GLY A 201 17.28 4.68 -10.93
CA GLY A 201 18.01 5.84 -11.45
C GLY A 201 17.26 7.18 -11.32
N ASN A 202 15.95 7.17 -11.10
CA ASN A 202 15.13 8.37 -10.83
C ASN A 202 14.69 8.48 -9.36
N TRP A 203 15.27 7.64 -8.50
CA TRP A 203 15.04 7.65 -7.07
C TRP A 203 15.72 8.88 -6.48
N TYR A 204 14.95 9.82 -5.92
CA TYR A 204 15.54 10.93 -5.18
C TYR A 204 16.08 10.42 -3.84
N PRO A 205 17.40 10.51 -3.58
CA PRO A 205 17.94 10.18 -2.27
C PRO A 205 17.66 11.33 -1.30
N GLY A 206 17.22 11.00 -0.08
CA GLY A 206 17.15 11.93 1.05
C GLY A 206 15.75 12.49 1.32
N ASP A 207 15.21 12.04 2.46
CA ASP A 207 14.21 12.65 3.38
C ASP A 207 12.95 11.84 3.56
N THR A 208 12.84 11.14 4.69
CA THR A 208 11.67 10.36 5.12
C THR A 208 10.48 11.21 5.54
N ASP A 209 10.69 12.48 5.88
CA ASP A 209 9.72 13.33 6.59
C ASP A 209 9.19 14.49 5.71
N ASP A 210 9.10 14.26 4.40
CA ASP A 210 8.73 15.29 3.42
C ASP A 210 7.21 15.58 3.40
N VAL A 211 6.83 16.79 3.82
CA VAL A 211 5.49 17.37 3.68
C VAL A 211 5.38 18.15 2.36
N ARG A 212 4.34 17.87 1.57
CA ARG A 212 4.13 18.46 0.24
C ARG A 212 2.78 19.14 0.13
N ILE A 213 2.77 20.37 -0.36
CA ILE A 213 1.59 21.06 -0.89
C ILE A 213 1.40 20.56 -2.32
N VAL A 214 0.32 19.82 -2.59
CA VAL A 214 0.17 19.04 -3.83
C VAL A 214 -0.90 19.60 -4.74
N PHE A 215 -0.51 19.78 -6.01
CA PHE A 215 -1.41 20.02 -7.12
C PHE A 215 -1.31 18.88 -8.11
N VAL A 216 -2.43 18.46 -8.71
CA VAL A 216 -2.43 17.44 -9.75
C VAL A 216 -3.16 17.92 -10.98
N LYS A 217 -2.58 17.65 -12.15
CA LYS A 217 -3.21 17.92 -13.43
C LYS A 217 -4.28 16.87 -13.71
N GLN A 218 -5.54 17.30 -13.82
CA GLN A 218 -6.66 16.41 -14.13
C GLN A 218 -6.84 16.24 -15.65
N LYS A 219 -7.83 15.43 -16.05
CA LYS A 219 -8.13 15.10 -17.46
C LYS A 219 -8.16 16.33 -18.38
N ASP A 220 -8.82 17.40 -17.98
CA ASP A 220 -8.99 18.59 -18.82
C ASP A 220 -7.75 19.52 -18.83
N GLY A 221 -6.68 19.12 -18.15
CA GLY A 221 -5.40 19.82 -18.16
C GLY A 221 -5.24 20.93 -17.11
N GLU A 222 -6.29 21.18 -16.33
CA GLU A 222 -6.25 22.07 -15.17
C GLU A 222 -5.52 21.43 -13.99
N TYR A 223 -4.72 22.20 -13.26
CA TYR A 223 -4.17 21.80 -11.97
C TYR A 223 -5.19 22.04 -10.87
N VAL A 224 -5.42 21.00 -10.09
CA VAL A 224 -6.32 21.00 -8.93
C VAL A 224 -5.48 20.93 -7.67
N PHE A 225 -5.73 21.81 -6.71
CA PHE A 225 -5.15 21.64 -5.38
C PHE A 225 -5.83 20.47 -4.67
N ILE A 226 -5.04 19.51 -4.21
CA ILE A 226 -5.56 18.30 -3.56
C ILE A 226 -5.15 18.16 -2.10
N GLY A 227 -4.54 19.20 -1.53
CA GLY A 227 -4.20 19.24 -0.10
C GLY A 227 -2.70 19.16 0.17
N VAL A 228 -2.40 19.07 1.46
CA VAL A 228 -1.06 18.86 2.01
C VAL A 228 -0.90 17.38 2.33
N TYR A 229 0.16 16.76 1.83
CA TYR A 229 0.43 15.33 1.96
C TYR A 229 1.76 15.08 2.67
N GLN A 230 1.80 14.06 3.52
CA GLN A 230 3.02 13.57 4.17
C GLN A 230 3.41 12.22 3.59
N ARG A 231 4.70 12.02 3.29
CA ARG A 231 5.20 10.69 2.93
C ARG A 231 5.15 9.76 4.13
N GLN A 232 4.57 8.57 3.95
CA GLN A 232 4.36 7.57 5.00
C GLN A 232 5.25 6.34 4.83
N ASP A 233 5.47 5.92 3.59
CA ASP A 233 6.13 4.65 3.31
C ASP A 233 6.96 4.72 2.03
N VAL A 234 8.07 3.96 2.03
CA VAL A 234 8.98 3.80 0.90
C VAL A 234 9.38 2.34 0.80
N MET A 235 9.09 1.71 -0.33
CA MET A 235 9.46 0.32 -0.62
C MET A 235 10.33 0.26 -1.87
N ASP A 236 11.57 -0.20 -1.72
CA ASP A 236 12.48 -0.42 -2.84
C ASP A 236 12.28 -1.82 -3.43
N ASN A 237 12.46 -1.93 -4.74
CA ASN A 237 12.24 -3.14 -5.54
C ASN A 237 10.81 -3.70 -5.45
N TYR A 238 9.82 -2.81 -5.36
CA TYR A 238 8.41 -3.17 -5.30
C TYR A 238 7.57 -2.32 -6.27
N PRO A 239 6.60 -2.91 -7.01
CA PRO A 239 6.19 -4.32 -6.96
C PRO A 239 7.12 -5.29 -7.71
N ALA A 240 8.14 -4.78 -8.38
CA ALA A 240 9.19 -5.56 -9.03
C ALA A 240 10.56 -4.87 -8.87
N LYS A 241 11.64 -5.63 -9.12
CA LYS A 241 13.00 -5.08 -9.14
C LYS A 241 13.09 -3.86 -10.06
N GLY A 242 13.78 -2.82 -9.60
CA GLY A 242 13.96 -1.57 -10.34
C GLY A 242 12.82 -0.55 -10.20
N TYR A 243 11.85 -0.81 -9.31
CA TYR A 243 10.83 0.17 -8.90
C TYR A 243 11.01 0.57 -7.44
N ARG A 244 10.76 1.84 -7.13
CA ARG A 244 10.55 2.35 -5.78
C ARG A 244 9.11 2.80 -5.67
N LYS A 245 8.39 2.32 -4.66
CA LYS A 245 7.05 2.78 -4.31
C LYS A 245 7.13 3.78 -3.17
N GLU A 246 6.52 4.94 -3.34
CA GLU A 246 6.35 5.95 -2.30
C GLU A 246 4.86 6.16 -2.06
N VAL A 247 4.46 6.15 -0.79
CA VAL A 247 3.07 6.35 -0.37
C VAL A 247 2.96 7.65 0.40
N PHE A 248 2.05 8.51 -0.02
CA PHE A 248 1.74 9.78 0.62
C PHE A 248 0.29 9.77 1.11
N SER A 249 0.08 10.29 2.31
CA SER A 249 -1.24 10.40 2.92
C SER A 249 -1.59 11.86 3.18
N LEU A 250 -2.85 12.19 2.96
CA LEU A 250 -3.41 13.53 3.17
C LEU A 250 -3.29 13.90 4.66
N LEU A 251 -2.66 15.03 4.91
CA LEU A 251 -2.52 15.65 6.23
C LEU A 251 -3.58 16.74 6.41
N GLU A 252 -3.70 17.64 5.45
CA GLU A 252 -4.64 18.77 5.47
C GLU A 252 -5.31 18.95 4.12
N LYS A 253 -6.60 19.28 4.11
CA LYS A 253 -7.39 19.47 2.88
C LYS A 253 -7.11 20.82 2.23
N ASP A 254 -7.14 21.87 3.03
CA ASP A 254 -6.87 23.25 2.62
C ASP A 254 -5.44 23.61 3.01
N TYR A 255 -4.85 24.61 2.34
CA TYR A 255 -3.55 25.16 2.72
C TYR A 255 -3.64 26.67 2.75
N ARG A 256 -3.15 27.26 3.85
CA ARG A 256 -3.23 28.66 4.24
C ARG A 256 -3.10 29.65 3.10
#